data_AF-A0A7W0T9G0-F1
#
_entry.id   AF-A0A7W0T9G0-F1
#
_cell.length_a   1.000
_cell.length_b   1.000
_cell.length_c   1.000
_cell.angle_alpha   90.00
_cell.angle_beta   90.00
_cell.angle_gamma   90.00
#
_symmetry.space_group_name_H-M   'P 1'
#
loop_
_entity.id
_entity.type
_entity.pdbx_description
1 polymer ?
#
loop_
_entity_poly.entity_id
_entity_poly.type
_entity_poly.pdbx_seq_one_letter_code
_entity_poly.pdbx_strand_id
1 'polypeptide(L)'
;MGGRGRGRGAKRTAAELDQLADGFVEFVKANPGLRIEQINKQLGTSTKDLALPIRKLLADGVIKAKGKKRSTAYFAGEGSRKRKAKG
;
A
#
# COMPACT_ATOMS: atom_id res chain seq x y z
N MET A 1 3.72 9.30 25.42
CA MET A 1 3.36 8.36 24.34
C MET A 1 4.14 8.74 23.08
N GLY A 2 4.97 7.81 22.58
CA GLY A 2 6.05 8.09 21.62
C GLY A 2 5.58 8.40 20.21
N GLY A 3 5.86 9.62 19.75
CA GLY A 3 5.91 9.92 18.34
C GLY A 3 7.07 9.15 17.71
N ARG A 4 6.77 8.10 16.95
CA ARG A 4 7.72 7.47 16.01
C ARG A 4 7.97 8.42 14.84
N GLY A 5 8.50 9.60 15.14
CA GLY A 5 9.02 10.55 14.17
C GLY A 5 10.29 9.94 13.58
N ARG A 6 10.13 9.20 12.48
CA ARG A 6 11.26 8.71 11.69
C ARG A 6 12.08 9.90 11.18
N GLY A 7 13.40 9.84 11.34
CA GLY A 7 14.33 10.87 10.86
C GLY A 7 14.14 11.13 9.36
N ARG A 8 14.11 12.41 8.99
CA ARG A 8 14.06 12.87 7.59
C ARG A 8 15.21 12.21 6.81
N GLY A 9 14.90 11.26 5.92
CA GLY A 9 15.86 10.70 4.97
C GLY A 9 16.20 9.21 5.11
N ALA A 10 15.68 8.49 6.11
CA ALA A 10 15.85 7.03 6.16
C ALA A 10 15.07 6.39 5.00
N LYS A 11 15.80 5.94 3.97
CA LYS A 11 15.22 5.17 2.86
C LYS A 11 14.66 3.89 3.46
N ARG A 12 13.37 3.62 3.25
CA ARG A 12 12.78 2.32 3.59
C ARG A 12 13.57 1.23 2.88
N THR A 13 13.93 0.19 3.61
CA THR A 13 14.53 -0.99 3.01
C THR A 13 13.51 -1.66 2.07
N ALA A 14 14.00 -2.46 1.11
CA ALA A 14 13.11 -3.20 0.22
C ALA A 14 12.13 -4.10 0.99
N ALA A 15 12.60 -4.72 2.08
CA ALA A 15 11.78 -5.56 2.94
C ALA A 15 10.64 -4.79 3.62
N GLU A 16 10.89 -3.59 4.14
CA GLU A 16 9.85 -2.76 4.76
C GLU A 16 8.81 -2.28 3.72
N LEU A 17 9.24 -2.00 2.50
CA LEU A 17 8.34 -1.65 1.40
C LEU A 17 7.45 -2.84 1.03
N ASP A 18 7.99 -4.05 0.97
CA ASP A 18 7.22 -5.24 0.66
C ASP A 18 6.20 -5.54 1.76
N GLN A 19 6.57 -5.40 3.04
CA GLN A 19 5.63 -5.55 4.16
C GLN A 19 4.48 -4.55 4.13
N LEU A 20 4.78 -3.27 3.89
CA LEU A 20 3.75 -2.22 3.71
C LEU A 20 2.80 -2.58 2.58
N ALA A 21 3.36 -3.10 1.50
CA ALA A 21 2.62 -3.41 0.31
C ALA A 21 1.81 -4.70 0.48
N ASP A 22 2.24 -5.67 1.28
CA ASP A 22 1.48 -6.88 1.65
C ASP A 22 0.29 -6.49 2.53
N GLY A 23 0.53 -5.70 3.59
CA GLY A 23 -0.53 -5.20 4.46
C GLY A 23 -1.58 -4.37 3.71
N PHE A 24 -1.15 -3.56 2.72
CA PHE A 24 -2.08 -2.82 1.87
C PHE A 24 -3.00 -3.75 1.05
N VAL A 25 -2.44 -4.81 0.45
CA VAL A 25 -3.23 -5.76 -0.34
C VAL A 25 -4.21 -6.52 0.52
N GLU A 26 -3.77 -7.04 1.66
CA GLU A 26 -4.64 -7.76 2.60
C GLU A 26 -5.79 -6.86 3.06
N PHE A 27 -5.48 -5.61 3.40
CA PHE A 27 -6.50 -4.66 3.81
C PHE A 27 -7.51 -4.34 2.70
N VAL A 28 -7.05 -4.13 1.46
CA VAL A 28 -7.94 -3.86 0.30
C VAL A 28 -8.77 -5.09 -0.07
N LYS A 29 -8.25 -6.30 0.10
CA LYS A 29 -9.01 -7.55 -0.08
C LYS A 29 -10.13 -7.68 0.95
N ALA A 30 -9.84 -7.36 2.21
CA ALA A 30 -10.82 -7.39 3.29
C ALA A 30 -11.83 -6.22 3.20
N ASN A 31 -11.39 -5.07 2.67
CA ASN A 31 -12.18 -3.83 2.62
C ASN A 31 -12.15 -3.21 1.21
N PRO A 32 -12.81 -3.84 0.22
CA PRO A 32 -12.83 -3.33 -1.14
C PRO A 32 -13.60 -2.00 -1.23
N GLY A 33 -13.14 -1.11 -2.10
CA GLY A 33 -13.83 0.15 -2.39
C GLY A 33 -13.44 1.33 -1.49
N LEU A 34 -12.45 1.16 -0.60
CA LEU A 34 -11.95 2.24 0.23
C LEU A 34 -10.97 3.16 -0.50
N ARG A 35 -10.97 4.43 -0.11
CA ARG A 35 -10.04 5.46 -0.59
C ARG A 35 -8.73 5.40 0.19
N ILE A 36 -7.64 5.88 -0.41
CA ILE A 36 -6.30 5.86 0.21
C ILE A 36 -6.25 6.57 1.57
N GLU A 37 -7.03 7.64 1.77
CA GLU A 37 -7.09 8.34 3.06
C GLU A 37 -7.72 7.49 4.16
N GLN A 38 -8.72 6.67 3.82
CA GLN A 38 -9.36 5.74 4.76
C GLN A 38 -8.40 4.60 5.09
N ILE A 39 -7.74 4.03 4.08
CA ILE A 39 -6.76 2.96 4.26
C ILE A 39 -5.57 3.44 5.11
N ASN A 40 -5.06 4.63 4.83
CA ASN A 40 -3.96 5.24 5.60
C ASN A 40 -4.27 5.38 7.09
N LYS A 41 -5.49 5.80 7.42
CA LYS A 41 -5.93 5.92 8.83
C LYS A 41 -5.90 4.56 9.54
N GLN A 42 -6.29 3.50 8.84
CA GLN A 42 -6.35 2.16 9.41
C GLN A 42 -4.97 1.51 9.52
N LEU A 43 -4.10 1.72 8.52
CA LEU A 43 -2.74 1.17 8.50
C LEU A 43 -1.71 2.03 9.26
N GLY A 44 -2.08 3.23 9.71
CA GLY A 44 -1.15 4.18 10.32
C GLY A 44 -0.05 4.65 9.36
N THR A 45 -0.37 4.72 8.06
CA THR A 45 0.56 5.08 6.98
C THR A 45 0.19 6.43 6.36
N SER A 46 1.07 6.96 5.52
CA SER A 46 0.77 8.12 4.67
C SER A 46 0.77 7.76 3.18
N THR A 47 0.15 8.62 2.37
CA THR A 47 0.17 8.48 0.91
C THR A 47 1.58 8.45 0.34
N LYS A 48 2.53 9.20 0.93
CA LYS A 48 3.94 9.19 0.50
C LYS A 48 4.59 7.83 0.72
N ASP A 49 4.14 7.11 1.75
CA ASP A 49 4.67 5.80 2.11
C ASP A 49 4.20 4.71 1.17
N LEU A 50 2.94 4.80 0.77
CA LEU A 50 2.28 3.82 -0.08
C LEU A 50 2.36 4.14 -1.57
N ALA A 51 2.74 5.36 -1.97
CA ALA A 51 2.76 5.75 -3.39
C ALA A 51 3.57 4.81 -4.28
N LEU A 52 4.80 4.45 -3.87
CA LEU A 52 5.63 3.51 -4.60
C LEU A 52 5.08 2.07 -4.54
N PRO A 53 4.75 1.51 -3.36
CA PRO A 53 4.06 0.23 -3.24
C PRO A 53 2.82 0.07 -4.12
N ILE A 54 1.91 1.05 -4.10
CA ILE A 54 0.65 1.04 -4.84
C ILE A 54 0.92 1.07 -6.35
N ARG A 55 1.89 1.87 -6.82
CA ARG A 55 2.28 1.88 -8.24
C ARG A 55 2.74 0.51 -8.71
N LYS A 56 3.58 -0.18 -7.93
CA LYS A 56 4.02 -1.55 -8.25
C LYS A 56 2.85 -2.51 -8.27
N LEU A 57 1.99 -2.47 -7.25
CA LEU A 57 0.80 -3.31 -7.15
C LEU A 57 -0.19 -3.15 -8.30
N LEU A 58 -0.40 -1.90 -8.76
CA LEU A 58 -1.23 -1.61 -9.93
C LEU A 58 -0.60 -2.15 -11.21
N ALA A 59 0.71 -1.98 -11.38
CA ALA A 59 1.45 -2.50 -12.53
C ALA A 59 1.42 -4.04 -12.58
N ASP A 60 1.54 -4.69 -11.42
CA ASP A 60 1.45 -6.15 -11.28
C ASP A 60 -0.01 -6.67 -11.35
N GLY A 61 -1.01 -5.79 -11.45
CA GLY A 61 -2.43 -6.14 -11.50
C GLY A 61 -2.99 -6.73 -10.20
N VAL A 62 -2.24 -6.67 -9.10
CA VAL A 62 -2.61 -7.22 -7.78
C VAL A 62 -3.72 -6.42 -7.11
N ILE A 63 -3.78 -5.12 -7.41
CA ILE A 63 -4.88 -4.24 -7.03
C ILE A 63 -5.39 -3.51 -8.27
N LYS A 64 -6.63 -3.05 -8.22
CA LYS A 64 -7.25 -2.18 -9.22
C LYS A 64 -7.68 -0.88 -8.55
N ALA A 65 -7.58 0.24 -9.27
CA ALA A 65 -8.03 1.54 -8.82
C ALA A 65 -9.22 2.00 -9.68
N LYS A 66 -10.29 2.49 -9.06
CA LYS A 66 -11.48 3.01 -9.75
C LYS A 66 -11.79 4.42 -9.25
N GLY A 67 -12.08 5.32 -10.19
CA GLY A 67 -12.42 6.72 -9.89
C GLY A 67 -11.42 7.71 -10.49
N LYS A 68 -11.60 9.00 -10.18
CA LYS A 68 -10.76 10.09 -10.67
C LYS A 68 -10.33 11.01 -9.53
N LYS A 69 -9.08 11.50 -9.63
CA LYS A 69 -8.48 12.47 -8.69
C LYS A 69 -8.51 11.97 -7.24
N ARG A 70 -9.28 12.64 -6.37
CA ARG A 70 -9.34 12.30 -4.94
C ARG A 70 -10.30 11.15 -4.65
N SER A 71 -11.27 10.87 -5.53
CA SER A 71 -12.28 9.83 -5.33
C SER A 71 -11.81 8.44 -5.77
N THR A 72 -10.49 8.20 -5.81
CA THR A 72 -9.92 6.91 -6.20
C THR A 72 -10.11 5.90 -5.08
N ALA A 73 -10.92 4.88 -5.36
CA ALA A 73 -11.15 3.72 -4.52
C ALA A 73 -10.29 2.54 -5.02
N TYR A 74 -9.80 1.73 -4.09
CA TYR A 74 -8.96 0.57 -4.39
C TYR A 74 -9.73 -0.74 -4.18
N PHE A 75 -9.45 -1.70 -5.05
CA PHE A 75 -10.07 -3.02 -5.08
C PHE A 75 -8.98 -4.08 -5.26
N ALA A 76 -9.26 -5.29 -4.80
CA ALA A 76 -8.40 -6.43 -5.13
C ALA A 76 -8.40 -6.66 -6.65
N GLY A 77 -7.22 -6.95 -7.20
CA GLY A 77 -7.06 -7.39 -8.58
C GLY A 77 -6.92 -8.91 -8.66
N GLU A 78 -6.79 -9.42 -9.90
CA GLU A 78 -6.53 -10.84 -10.16
C GLU A 78 -5.03 -11.17 -10.17
N GLY A 79 -4.16 -10.15 -10.21
CA GLY A 79 -2.73 -10.35 -10.16
C GLY A 79 -2.28 -10.96 -8.83
N SER A 80 -1.32 -11.88 -8.91
CA SER A 80 -0.62 -12.41 -7.73
C SER A 80 0.72 -11.70 -7.58
N ARG A 81 1.02 -11.16 -6.39
CA ARG A 81 2.37 -10.70 -6.11
C ARG A 81 3.32 -11.90 -6.17
N LYS A 82 4.30 -11.88 -7.06
CA LYS A 82 5.45 -12.79 -6.98
C LYS A 82 6.25 -12.39 -5.76
N ARG A 83 5.97 -12.99 -4.60
CA ARG A 83 6.86 -12.90 -3.44
C ARG A 83 8.20 -13.46 -3.91
N LYS A 84 9.23 -12.62 -4.06
CA LYS A 84 10.59 -13.15 -4.13
C LYS A 84 10.82 -13.83 -2.80
N ALA A 85 10.88 -15.16 -2.82
CA ALA A 85 11.22 -15.94 -1.65
C ALA A 85 12.48 -15.34 -1.03
N LYS A 86 12.37 -15.00 0.24
CA LYS A 86 13.47 -14.52 1.07
C LYS A 86 14.44 -15.70 1.19
N GLY A 87 15.50 -15.69 0.38
CA GLY A 87 16.67 -16.56 0.58
C GLY A 87 17.48 -16.08 1.77
#